data_AF-A0A075MES1-F1
#
_entry.id   AF-A0A075MES1-F1
#
_cell.length_a   1.000
_cell.length_b   1.000
_cell.length_c   1.000
_cell.angle_alpha   90.00
_cell.angle_beta   90.00
_cell.angle_gamma   90.00
#
_symmetry.space_group_name_H-M   'P 1'
#
loop_
_entity.id
_entity.type
_entity.pdbx_description
1 polymer ?
#
loop_
_entity_poly.entity_id
_entity_poly.type
_entity_poly.pdbx_seq_one_letter_code
_entity_poly.pdbx_strand_id
1 'polypeptide(L)'
;MLSTPGRCPCCRRTVTHRFILEDSWPLQQMADTCRDTVVLLEKNLTRVMRLKKHPVPENADEKKKHTRTLQDAERSLAQARLSARRLALRHVEKSQIVTTDALSENESELLQPEGPPFHLCAFCHAWHCLNGYAAAQGVMVWLPDLHPASVVALNARALKEIFSDERKRVRQGRAVLNALVQNRLAVEEKFRTWRPADFADALRRWPPAQRKTLREKMDGVALILLPDSFPDKKYVM
;
A
#
# COMPACT_ATOMS: atom_id res chain seq x y z
N MET A 1 -18.26 -13.29 -2.64
CA MET A 1 -19.45 -12.48 -2.98
C MET A 1 -18.98 -11.16 -3.60
N LEU A 2 -19.63 -10.68 -4.66
CA LEU A 2 -19.28 -9.41 -5.33
C LEU A 2 -19.84 -8.25 -4.51
N SER A 3 -18.98 -7.32 -4.08
CA SER A 3 -19.39 -6.12 -3.35
C SER A 3 -19.43 -4.90 -4.26
N THR A 4 -20.05 -3.85 -3.71
CA THR A 4 -20.40 -2.57 -4.36
C THR A 4 -19.23 -1.86 -5.06
N PRO A 5 -19.54 -1.01 -6.07
CA PRO A 5 -18.58 -0.08 -6.65
C PRO A 5 -17.88 0.76 -5.58
N GLY A 6 -16.66 1.20 -5.85
CA GLY A 6 -15.93 2.07 -4.93
C GLY A 6 -14.44 2.17 -5.23
N ARG A 7 -13.71 2.89 -4.38
CA ARG A 7 -12.25 2.96 -4.45
C ARG A 7 -11.63 1.82 -3.67
N CYS A 8 -10.64 1.14 -4.26
CA CYS A 8 -9.85 0.15 -3.54
C CYS A 8 -8.98 0.83 -2.47
N PRO A 9 -8.94 0.35 -1.21
CA PRO A 9 -8.13 0.96 -0.15
C PRO A 9 -6.62 0.78 -0.36
N CYS A 10 -6.19 -0.18 -1.20
CA CYS A 10 -4.78 -0.43 -1.50
C CYS A 10 -4.25 0.47 -2.63
N CYS A 11 -4.87 0.41 -3.82
CA CYS A 11 -4.39 1.11 -5.01
C CYS A 11 -5.20 2.37 -5.38
N ARG A 12 -6.27 2.70 -4.63
CA ARG A 12 -7.14 3.87 -4.82
C ARG A 12 -7.88 3.95 -6.17
N ARG A 13 -7.75 2.93 -7.02
CA ARG A 13 -8.50 2.81 -8.27
C ARG A 13 -10.00 2.68 -7.96
N THR A 14 -10.80 3.49 -8.64
CA THR A 14 -12.26 3.32 -8.68
C THR A 14 -12.59 2.12 -9.54
N VAL A 15 -13.36 1.19 -9.00
CA VAL A 15 -13.78 -0.03 -9.69
C VAL A 15 -15.28 -0.21 -9.57
N THR A 16 -15.86 -0.85 -10.57
CA THR A 16 -17.29 -1.20 -10.62
C THR A 16 -17.63 -2.36 -9.67
N HIS A 17 -16.64 -3.20 -9.36
CA HIS A 17 -16.79 -4.36 -8.50
C HIS A 17 -15.62 -4.45 -7.52
N ARG A 18 -15.93 -4.71 -6.25
CA ARG A 18 -14.94 -5.03 -5.23
C ARG A 18 -15.14 -6.46 -4.73
N PHE A 19 -14.03 -7.09 -4.35
CA PHE A 19 -13.96 -8.44 -3.84
C PHE A 19 -13.77 -8.38 -2.33
N ILE A 20 -14.59 -9.14 -1.63
CA ILE A 20 -14.54 -9.27 -0.17
C ILE A 20 -13.38 -10.20 0.19
N LEU A 21 -12.51 -9.70 1.06
CA LEU A 21 -11.44 -10.48 1.68
C LEU A 21 -11.67 -10.45 3.20
N GLU A 22 -12.10 -11.58 3.75
CA GLU A 22 -12.49 -11.70 5.17
C GLU A 22 -11.33 -11.39 6.11
N ASP A 23 -10.13 -11.87 5.77
CA ASP A 23 -8.95 -11.69 6.59
C ASP A 23 -7.70 -11.44 5.73
N SER A 24 -6.84 -10.56 6.22
CA SER A 24 -5.56 -10.21 5.63
C SER A 24 -4.67 -9.60 6.69
N TRP A 25 -3.75 -10.41 7.22
CA TRP A 25 -2.78 -9.94 8.20
C TRP A 25 -2.02 -8.66 7.77
N PRO A 26 -1.55 -8.51 6.50
CA PRO A 26 -0.94 -7.25 6.06
C PRO A 26 -1.87 -6.04 6.18
N LEU A 27 -3.16 -6.20 5.88
CA LEU A 27 -4.14 -5.09 5.95
C LEU A 27 -4.54 -4.79 7.39
N GLN A 28 -4.64 -5.81 8.24
CA GLN A 28 -4.84 -5.63 9.69
C GLN A 28 -3.66 -4.89 10.30
N GLN A 29 -2.43 -5.32 10.02
CA GLN A 29 -1.22 -4.64 10.51
C GLN A 29 -1.15 -3.19 10.03
N MET A 30 -1.49 -2.95 8.76
CA MET A 30 -1.60 -1.58 8.23
C MET A 30 -2.66 -0.80 9.01
N ALA A 31 -3.81 -1.41 9.30
CA ALA A 31 -4.89 -0.75 10.02
C ALA A 31 -4.49 -0.38 11.46
N ASP A 32 -3.82 -1.30 12.16
CA ASP A 32 -3.23 -1.06 13.48
C ASP A 32 -2.21 0.09 13.44
N THR A 33 -1.30 0.06 12.46
CA THR A 33 -0.27 1.10 12.29
C THR A 33 -0.90 2.48 12.06
N CYS A 34 -1.98 2.55 11.27
CA CYS A 34 -2.73 3.79 11.09
C CYS A 34 -3.35 4.28 12.41
N ARG A 35 -4.02 3.40 13.17
CA ARG A 35 -4.59 3.73 14.49
C ARG A 35 -3.55 4.26 15.46
N ASP A 36 -2.43 3.56 15.59
CA ASP A 36 -1.32 3.97 16.46
C ASP A 36 -0.75 5.33 16.06
N THR A 37 -0.66 5.58 14.75
CA THR A 37 -0.16 6.84 14.22
C THR A 37 -1.12 8.00 14.47
N VAL A 38 -2.43 7.78 14.39
CA VAL A 38 -3.45 8.78 14.76
C VAL A 38 -3.29 9.17 16.23
N VAL A 39 -3.20 8.18 17.13
CA VAL A 39 -3.00 8.40 18.57
C VAL A 39 -1.69 9.17 18.83
N LEU A 40 -0.60 8.81 18.14
CA LEU A 40 0.68 9.51 18.26
C LEU A 40 0.59 10.96 17.77
N LEU A 41 -0.10 11.20 16.66
CA LEU A 41 -0.30 12.53 16.09
C LEU A 41 -1.08 13.42 17.06
N GLU A 42 -2.19 12.92 17.61
CA GLU A 42 -3.00 13.61 18.61
C GLU A 42 -2.18 13.96 19.86
N LYS A 43 -1.44 13.00 20.41
CA LYS A 43 -0.56 13.22 21.57
C LYS A 43 0.46 14.34 21.33
N ASN A 44 1.10 14.36 20.16
CA ASN A 44 2.06 15.40 19.81
C ASN A 44 1.39 16.77 19.60
N LEU A 45 0.21 16.80 18.99
CA LEU A 45 -0.57 18.01 18.81
C LEU A 45 -0.96 18.62 20.16
N THR A 46 -1.51 17.82 21.06
CA THR A 46 -1.87 18.24 22.42
C THR A 46 -0.65 18.74 23.20
N ARG A 47 0.51 18.08 23.07
CA ARG A 47 1.76 18.50 23.71
C ARG A 47 2.19 19.90 23.26
N VAL A 48 2.19 20.16 21.94
CA VAL A 48 2.54 21.48 21.40
C VAL A 48 1.53 22.54 21.83
N MET A 49 0.23 22.25 21.75
CA MET A 49 -0.82 23.18 22.19
C MET A 49 -0.68 23.55 23.68
N ARG A 50 -0.39 22.57 24.54
CA ARG A 50 -0.16 22.80 25.97
C ARG A 50 1.03 23.73 26.21
N LEU A 51 2.16 23.47 25.55
CA LEU A 51 3.36 24.30 25.68
C LEU A 51 3.12 25.73 25.19
N LYS A 52 2.40 25.92 24.08
CA LYS A 52 2.03 27.24 23.55
C LYS A 52 1.06 28.01 24.44
N LYS A 53 0.22 27.31 25.21
CA LYS A 53 -0.72 27.92 26.14
C LYS A 53 -0.05 28.39 27.44
N HIS A 54 1.05 27.76 27.84
CA HIS A 54 1.79 28.19 29.03
C HIS A 54 2.46 29.54 28.81
N PRO A 55 2.37 30.47 29.77
CA PRO A 55 3.07 31.76 29.67
C PRO A 55 4.59 31.52 29.59
N VAL A 56 5.25 32.33 28.76
CA VAL A 56 6.71 32.28 28.61
C VAL A 56 7.34 32.81 29.91
N PRO A 57 8.25 32.07 30.55
CA PRO A 57 8.92 32.53 31.76
C PRO A 57 9.69 33.84 31.54
N GLU A 58 9.71 34.71 32.55
CA GLU A 58 10.45 35.98 32.52
C GLU A 58 11.96 35.79 32.71
N ASN A 59 12.37 34.77 33.49
CA ASN A 59 13.76 34.42 33.70
C ASN A 59 14.41 33.94 32.39
N ALA A 60 15.56 34.52 32.04
CA ALA A 60 16.29 34.22 30.81
C ALA A 60 16.65 32.73 30.63
N ASP A 61 17.06 32.05 31.69
CA ASP A 61 17.45 30.63 31.63
C ASP A 61 16.22 29.72 31.45
N GLU A 62 15.13 30.03 32.16
CA GLU A 62 13.86 29.31 32.05
C GLU A 62 13.21 29.53 30.69
N LYS A 63 13.27 30.75 30.15
CA LYS A 63 12.84 31.09 28.80
C LYS A 63 13.59 30.26 27.76
N LYS A 64 14.92 30.15 27.88
CA LYS A 64 15.76 29.36 26.97
C LYS A 64 15.38 27.87 27.03
N LYS A 65 15.14 27.33 28.22
CA LYS A 65 14.66 25.95 28.42
C LYS A 65 13.26 25.73 27.83
N HIS A 66 12.34 26.67 28.03
CA HIS A 66 10.99 26.62 27.47
C HIS A 66 11.03 26.62 25.94
N THR A 67 11.79 27.54 25.32
CA THR A 67 11.94 27.61 23.86
C THR A 67 12.52 26.31 23.28
N ARG A 68 13.56 25.74 23.90
CA ARG A 68 14.13 24.46 23.46
C ARG A 68 13.09 23.33 23.53
N THR A 69 12.35 23.26 24.64
CA THR A 69 11.30 22.25 24.83
C THR A 69 10.18 22.37 23.79
N LEU A 70 9.78 23.61 23.46
CA LEU A 70 8.79 23.89 22.44
C LEU A 70 9.30 23.47 21.05
N GLN A 71 10.53 23.84 20.69
CA GLN A 71 11.16 23.45 19.42
C GLN A 71 11.25 21.93 19.25
N ASP A 72 11.63 21.20 20.31
CA ASP A 72 11.70 19.73 20.27
C ASP A 72 10.31 19.09 20.12
N ALA A 73 9.29 19.67 20.75
CA ALA A 73 7.90 19.23 20.59
C ALA A 73 7.36 19.51 19.17
N GLU A 74 7.69 20.67 18.59
CA GLU A 74 7.31 21.00 17.20
C GLU A 74 8.00 20.08 16.19
N ARG A 75 9.28 19.73 16.39
CA ARG A 75 9.98 18.73 15.57
C ARG A 75 9.33 17.35 15.66
N SER A 76 8.95 16.93 16.86
CA SER A 76 8.26 15.65 17.07
C SER A 76 6.89 15.64 16.38
N LEU A 77 6.13 16.75 16.44
CA LEU A 77 4.88 16.90 15.71
C LEU A 77 5.08 16.87 14.19
N ALA A 78 6.11 17.54 13.67
CA ALA A 78 6.45 17.52 12.25
C ALA A 78 6.76 16.10 11.75
N GLN A 79 7.53 15.33 12.54
CA GLN A 79 7.84 13.94 12.23
C GLN A 79 6.59 13.03 12.31
N ALA A 80 5.72 13.24 13.30
CA ALA A 80 4.45 12.51 13.41
C ALA A 80 3.53 12.79 12.20
N ARG A 81 3.43 14.05 11.78
CA ARG A 81 2.66 14.46 10.58
C ARG A 81 3.20 13.83 9.31
N LEU A 82 4.52 13.84 9.12
CA LEU A 82 5.14 13.19 7.97
C LEU A 82 4.87 11.69 7.93
N SER A 83 4.94 11.03 9.09
CA SER A 83 4.67 9.60 9.22
C SER A 83 3.21 9.28 8.91
N ALA A 84 2.28 10.08 9.44
CA ALA A 84 0.85 9.97 9.17
C ALA A 84 0.53 10.20 7.69
N ARG A 85 1.10 11.24 7.08
CA ARG A 85 0.94 11.56 5.65
C ARG A 85 1.43 10.41 4.77
N ARG A 86 2.57 9.79 5.09
CA ARG A 86 3.09 8.64 4.36
C ARG A 86 2.17 7.40 4.43
N LEU A 87 1.48 7.20 5.55
CA LEU A 87 0.50 6.11 5.67
C LEU A 87 -0.80 6.41 4.91
N ALA A 88 -1.29 7.65 4.98
CA ALA A 88 -2.45 8.10 4.23
C ALA A 88 -2.21 8.00 2.72
N LEU A 89 -1.05 8.47 2.26
CA LEU A 89 -0.63 8.48 0.85
C LEU A 89 0.25 7.27 0.49
N ARG A 90 0.06 6.13 1.15
CA ARG A 90 0.81 4.87 0.91
C ARG A 90 0.78 4.34 -0.54
N HIS A 91 -0.07 4.90 -1.39
CA HIS A 91 -0.18 4.58 -2.81
C HIS A 91 0.75 5.45 -3.69
N VAL A 92 1.36 6.48 -3.10
CA VAL A 92 2.29 7.44 -3.70
C VAL A 92 3.71 7.11 -3.27
N GLU A 93 4.69 7.40 -4.12
CA GLU A 93 6.10 7.19 -3.80
C GLU A 93 6.54 8.03 -2.60
N LYS A 94 7.27 7.40 -1.68
CA LYS A 94 7.73 8.04 -0.43
C LYS A 94 8.61 9.27 -0.66
N SER A 95 9.37 9.31 -1.76
CA SER A 95 10.20 10.45 -2.18
C SER A 95 9.39 11.70 -2.48
N GLN A 96 8.13 11.55 -2.90
CA GLN A 96 7.22 12.65 -3.21
C GLN A 96 6.52 13.20 -1.95
N ILE A 97 6.62 12.50 -0.81
CA ILE A 97 5.93 12.83 0.44
C ILE A 97 6.96 13.40 1.44
N VAL A 98 7.14 14.72 1.38
CA VAL A 98 8.14 15.46 2.17
C VAL A 98 7.56 16.52 3.11
N THR A 99 6.31 16.94 2.90
CA THR A 99 5.69 18.03 3.66
C THR A 99 5.31 17.59 5.08
N THR A 100 5.47 18.50 6.04
CA THR A 100 5.18 18.28 7.47
C THR A 100 4.03 19.15 8.00
N ASP A 101 3.29 19.79 7.10
CA ASP A 101 2.11 20.59 7.43
C ASP A 101 0.99 19.71 7.97
N ALA A 102 -0.04 20.35 8.54
CA ALA A 102 -1.26 19.66 8.95
C ALA A 102 -1.81 18.79 7.81
N LEU A 103 -2.39 17.65 8.18
CA LEU A 103 -3.04 16.77 7.21
C LEU A 103 -4.27 17.47 6.64
N SER A 104 -4.49 17.33 5.33
CA SER A 104 -5.76 17.71 4.72
C SER A 104 -6.89 16.79 5.20
N GLU A 105 -8.14 17.19 4.97
CA GLU A 105 -9.31 16.35 5.28
C GLU A 105 -9.23 15.00 4.56
N ASN A 106 -8.93 15.00 3.26
CA ASN A 106 -8.70 13.78 2.48
C ASN A 106 -7.59 12.88 3.08
N GLU A 107 -6.46 13.46 3.49
CA GLU A 107 -5.38 12.68 4.12
C GLU A 107 -5.81 12.07 5.46
N SER A 108 -6.61 12.82 6.22
CA SER A 108 -7.13 12.37 7.52
C SER A 108 -8.14 11.23 7.36
N GLU A 109 -9.04 11.31 6.37
CA GLU A 109 -9.95 10.21 6.01
C GLU A 109 -9.19 8.96 5.55
N LEU A 110 -8.14 9.13 4.74
CA LEU A 110 -7.31 8.03 4.25
C LEU A 110 -6.53 7.29 5.37
N LEU A 111 -6.32 7.96 6.49
CA LEU A 111 -5.67 7.44 7.67
C LEU A 111 -6.63 6.65 8.58
N GLN A 112 -7.93 6.63 8.27
CA GLN A 112 -8.92 5.81 8.95
C GLN A 112 -9.16 4.52 8.16
N PRO A 113 -8.38 3.45 8.41
CA PRO A 113 -8.48 2.20 7.67
C PRO A 113 -9.81 1.48 7.97
N GLU A 114 -10.43 0.94 6.93
CA GLU A 114 -11.52 -0.03 7.08
C GLU A 114 -10.99 -1.28 7.81
N GLY A 115 -11.77 -1.81 8.75
CA GLY A 115 -11.53 -3.13 9.34
C GLY A 115 -12.00 -4.25 8.40
N PRO A 116 -11.74 -5.52 8.76
CA PRO A 116 -12.34 -6.63 8.03
C PRO A 116 -13.89 -6.58 8.12
N PRO A 117 -14.61 -7.02 7.07
CA PRO A 117 -14.05 -7.55 5.82
C PRO A 117 -13.51 -6.44 4.90
N PHE A 118 -12.41 -6.72 4.19
CA PHE A 118 -11.79 -5.76 3.29
C PHE A 118 -12.40 -5.81 1.89
N HIS A 119 -12.65 -4.65 1.28
CA HIS A 119 -13.23 -4.53 -0.06
C HIS A 119 -12.20 -4.06 -1.09
N LEU A 120 -11.65 -4.99 -1.87
CA LEU A 120 -10.50 -4.75 -2.74
C LEU A 120 -10.86 -4.80 -4.23
N CYS A 121 -10.11 -4.12 -5.10
CA CYS A 121 -10.20 -4.43 -6.53
C CYS A 121 -9.63 -5.84 -6.79
N ALA A 122 -9.98 -6.46 -7.93
CA ALA A 122 -9.53 -7.80 -8.29
C ALA A 122 -8.00 -7.98 -8.22
N PHE A 123 -7.25 -6.95 -8.62
CA PHE A 123 -5.79 -6.95 -8.59
C PHE A 123 -5.24 -7.02 -7.17
N CYS A 124 -5.67 -6.08 -6.30
CA CYS A 124 -5.20 -6.05 -4.91
C CYS A 124 -5.68 -7.28 -4.14
N HIS A 125 -6.91 -7.75 -4.41
CA HIS A 125 -7.40 -9.00 -3.85
C HIS A 125 -6.47 -10.17 -4.17
N ALA A 126 -6.04 -10.34 -5.43
CA ALA A 126 -5.11 -11.39 -5.81
C ALA A 126 -3.74 -11.26 -5.12
N TRP A 127 -3.24 -10.04 -4.93
CA TRP A 127 -1.99 -9.78 -4.18
C TRP A 127 -2.09 -10.21 -2.71
N HIS A 128 -3.26 -10.07 -2.09
CA HIS A 128 -3.50 -10.50 -0.71
C HIS A 128 -3.92 -11.97 -0.59
N CYS A 129 -4.31 -12.61 -1.69
CA CYS A 129 -4.78 -13.99 -1.76
C CYS A 129 -4.00 -14.76 -2.85
N LEU A 130 -2.69 -14.93 -2.63
CA LEU A 130 -1.77 -15.53 -3.61
C LEU A 130 -2.08 -17.00 -3.95
N ASN A 131 -2.81 -17.70 -3.08
CA ASN A 131 -3.33 -19.05 -3.31
C ASN A 131 -4.73 -19.07 -3.96
N GLY A 132 -5.32 -17.90 -4.23
CA GLY A 132 -6.62 -17.78 -4.88
C GLY A 132 -6.53 -17.98 -6.40
N TYR A 133 -7.69 -18.28 -7.02
CA TYR A 133 -7.78 -18.58 -8.46
C TYR A 133 -7.10 -17.53 -9.35
N ALA A 134 -7.43 -16.24 -9.17
CA ALA A 134 -6.88 -15.18 -10.01
C ALA A 134 -5.35 -15.10 -9.92
N ALA A 135 -4.81 -15.22 -8.70
CA ALA A 135 -3.37 -15.21 -8.47
C ALA A 135 -2.70 -16.47 -9.06
N ALA A 136 -3.32 -17.64 -8.99
CA ALA A 136 -2.77 -18.88 -9.54
C ALA A 136 -2.54 -18.83 -11.06
N GLN A 137 -3.30 -18.01 -11.80
CA GLN A 137 -3.10 -17.78 -13.23
C GLN A 137 -2.04 -16.68 -13.52
N GLY A 138 -1.59 -15.97 -12.49
CA GLY A 138 -0.58 -14.93 -12.60
C GLY A 138 0.84 -15.47 -12.44
N VAL A 139 1.80 -14.54 -12.48
CA VAL A 139 3.23 -14.83 -12.30
C VAL A 139 3.86 -13.85 -11.32
N MET A 140 4.77 -14.35 -10.49
CA MET A 140 5.61 -13.52 -9.64
C MET A 140 6.81 -12.99 -10.44
N VAL A 141 7.07 -11.69 -10.34
CA VAL A 141 8.13 -10.98 -11.08
C VAL A 141 8.94 -10.09 -10.15
N TRP A 142 10.15 -9.70 -10.56
CA TRP A 142 11.02 -8.81 -9.79
C TRP A 142 10.99 -7.40 -10.38
N LEU A 143 10.41 -6.45 -9.66
CA LEU A 143 10.24 -5.04 -10.05
C LEU A 143 10.58 -4.12 -8.86
N PRO A 144 11.86 -4.08 -8.40
CA PRO A 144 12.25 -3.38 -7.17
C PRO A 144 12.11 -1.86 -7.27
N ASP A 145 12.21 -1.31 -8.48
CA ASP A 145 12.14 0.14 -8.72
C ASP A 145 10.72 0.65 -8.89
N LEU A 146 9.71 -0.23 -8.91
CA LEU A 146 8.31 0.15 -9.10
C LEU A 146 7.53 0.02 -7.80
N HIS A 147 6.87 1.12 -7.44
CA HIS A 147 5.90 1.09 -6.35
C HIS A 147 4.76 0.08 -6.65
N PRO A 148 4.30 -0.73 -5.68
CA PRO A 148 3.25 -1.74 -5.92
C PRO A 148 1.97 -1.18 -6.55
N ALA A 149 1.58 0.04 -6.19
CA ALA A 149 0.42 0.71 -6.79
C ALA A 149 0.63 0.99 -8.30
N SER A 150 1.86 1.35 -8.69
CA SER A 150 2.24 1.55 -10.09
C SER A 150 2.23 0.22 -10.86
N VAL A 151 2.71 -0.88 -10.25
CA VAL A 151 2.64 -2.21 -10.86
C VAL A 151 1.20 -2.64 -11.10
N VAL A 152 0.33 -2.47 -10.09
CA VAL A 152 -1.11 -2.75 -10.23
C VAL A 152 -1.75 -1.89 -11.32
N ALA A 153 -1.42 -0.60 -11.40
CA ALA A 153 -1.94 0.30 -12.41
C ALA A 153 -1.49 -0.07 -13.84
N LEU A 154 -0.21 -0.40 -14.01
CA LEU A 154 0.35 -0.83 -15.29
C LEU A 154 -0.27 -2.15 -15.76
N ASN A 155 -0.35 -3.14 -14.88
CA ASN A 155 -0.97 -4.43 -15.18
C ASN A 155 -2.45 -4.26 -15.53
N ALA A 156 -3.19 -3.51 -14.72
CA ALA A 156 -4.59 -3.17 -14.97
C ALA A 156 -4.81 -2.50 -16.33
N ARG A 157 -3.97 -1.53 -16.68
CA ARG A 157 -4.05 -0.84 -17.97
C ARG A 157 -3.75 -1.81 -19.11
N ALA A 158 -2.67 -2.59 -19.02
CA ALA A 158 -2.32 -3.57 -20.04
C ALA A 158 -3.46 -4.56 -20.32
N LEU A 159 -4.09 -5.10 -19.27
CA LEU A 159 -5.23 -6.01 -19.42
C LEU A 159 -6.47 -5.32 -19.98
N LYS A 160 -6.74 -4.07 -19.59
CA LYS A 160 -7.84 -3.27 -20.18
C LYS A 160 -7.66 -3.11 -21.69
N GLU A 161 -6.43 -2.86 -22.13
CA GLU A 161 -6.09 -2.78 -23.56
C GLU A 161 -6.23 -4.14 -24.26
N ILE A 162 -5.86 -5.25 -23.60
CA ILE A 162 -5.99 -6.62 -24.13
C ILE A 162 -7.46 -7.03 -24.30
N PHE A 163 -8.36 -6.56 -23.43
CA PHE A 163 -9.80 -6.81 -23.51
C PHE A 163 -10.56 -5.82 -24.41
N SER A 164 -9.86 -4.93 -25.10
CA SER A 164 -10.45 -4.02 -26.08
C SER A 164 -10.78 -4.74 -27.40
N ASP A 165 -11.80 -4.25 -28.10
CA ASP A 165 -12.13 -4.74 -29.44
C ASP A 165 -11.17 -4.16 -30.52
N GLU A 166 -10.35 -3.16 -30.18
CA GLU A 166 -9.41 -2.54 -31.12
C GLU A 166 -8.08 -3.31 -31.18
N ARG A 167 -7.79 -3.94 -32.33
CA ARG A 167 -6.57 -4.75 -32.53
C ARG A 167 -5.26 -4.03 -32.19
N LYS A 168 -5.17 -2.72 -32.46
CA LYS A 168 -3.97 -1.92 -32.15
C LYS A 168 -3.73 -1.82 -30.65
N ARG A 169 -4.79 -1.55 -29.89
CA ARG A 169 -4.78 -1.51 -28.41
C ARG A 169 -4.45 -2.88 -27.83
N VAL A 170 -5.04 -3.95 -28.35
CA VAL A 170 -4.72 -5.33 -27.92
C VAL A 170 -3.22 -5.62 -28.08
N ARG A 171 -2.62 -5.25 -29.22
CA ARG A 171 -1.18 -5.45 -29.45
C ARG A 171 -0.33 -4.66 -28.45
N GLN A 172 -0.68 -3.41 -28.18
CA GLN A 172 0.02 -2.57 -27.20
C GLN A 172 -0.10 -3.15 -25.78
N GLY A 173 -1.30 -3.57 -25.37
CA GLY A 173 -1.52 -4.21 -24.08
C GLY A 173 -0.70 -5.48 -23.91
N ARG A 174 -0.65 -6.34 -24.93
CA ARG A 174 0.20 -7.55 -24.95
C ARG A 174 1.68 -7.22 -24.84
N ALA A 175 2.15 -6.18 -25.53
CA ALA A 175 3.56 -5.77 -25.46
C ALA A 175 3.94 -5.34 -24.03
N VAL A 176 3.11 -4.53 -23.37
CA VAL A 176 3.33 -4.11 -21.97
C VAL A 176 3.28 -5.31 -21.04
N LEU A 177 2.27 -6.19 -21.17
CA LEU A 177 2.15 -7.37 -20.31
C LEU A 177 3.34 -8.31 -20.46
N ASN A 178 3.79 -8.57 -21.69
CA ASN A 178 4.96 -9.39 -21.96
C ASN A 178 6.22 -8.80 -21.32
N ALA A 179 6.42 -7.48 -21.43
CA ALA A 179 7.55 -6.80 -20.79
C ALA A 179 7.52 -6.95 -19.26
N LEU A 180 6.34 -6.86 -18.63
CA LEU A 180 6.20 -7.11 -17.19
C LEU A 180 6.55 -8.56 -16.84
N VAL A 181 5.99 -9.54 -17.57
CA VAL A 181 6.17 -10.98 -17.33
C VAL A 181 7.62 -11.44 -17.54
N GLN A 182 8.38 -10.81 -18.43
CA GLN A 182 9.80 -11.13 -18.65
C GLN A 182 10.65 -10.99 -17.37
N ASN A 183 10.24 -10.14 -16.42
CA ASN A 183 10.91 -9.98 -15.13
C ASN A 183 10.70 -11.17 -14.17
N ARG A 184 10.00 -12.24 -14.59
CA ARG A 184 9.88 -13.49 -13.81
C ARG A 184 11.20 -14.25 -13.68
N LEU A 185 12.11 -14.12 -14.65
CA LEU A 185 13.36 -14.90 -14.68
C LEU A 185 14.23 -14.63 -13.45
N ALA A 186 14.32 -13.36 -13.01
CA ALA A 186 15.05 -12.99 -11.80
C ALA A 186 14.42 -13.60 -10.53
N VAL A 187 13.10 -13.74 -10.49
CA VAL A 187 12.40 -14.41 -9.37
C VAL A 187 12.68 -15.91 -9.38
N GLU A 188 12.62 -16.54 -10.55
CA GLU A 188 12.92 -17.97 -10.73
C GLU A 188 14.38 -18.29 -10.34
N GLU A 189 15.32 -17.43 -10.70
CA GLU A 189 16.73 -17.57 -10.31
C GLU A 189 16.90 -17.50 -8.78
N LYS A 190 16.30 -16.48 -8.15
CA LYS A 190 16.45 -16.20 -6.71
C LYS A 190 15.67 -17.16 -5.80
N PHE A 191 14.44 -17.50 -6.18
CA PHE A 191 13.49 -18.24 -5.34
C PHE A 191 13.20 -19.65 -5.85
N ARG A 192 13.73 -20.05 -7.03
CA ARG A 192 13.48 -21.35 -7.69
C ARG A 192 12.01 -21.60 -8.07
N THR A 193 11.19 -20.56 -8.00
CA THR A 193 9.79 -20.57 -8.42
C THR A 193 9.34 -19.16 -8.76
N TRP A 194 8.35 -19.07 -9.63
CA TRP A 194 7.61 -17.84 -9.95
C TRP A 194 6.11 -18.01 -9.68
N ARG A 195 5.68 -19.14 -9.10
CA ARG A 195 4.28 -19.47 -8.89
C ARG A 195 3.77 -18.79 -7.61
N PRO A 196 2.69 -17.99 -7.67
CA PRO A 196 2.19 -17.27 -6.50
C PRO A 196 1.83 -18.16 -5.31
N ALA A 197 1.32 -19.37 -5.55
CA ALA A 197 0.98 -20.33 -4.50
C ALA A 197 2.19 -20.74 -3.64
N ASP A 198 3.37 -20.90 -4.25
CA ASP A 198 4.58 -21.31 -3.52
C ASP A 198 5.03 -20.21 -2.54
N PHE A 199 4.87 -18.94 -2.92
CA PHE A 199 5.11 -17.80 -2.03
C PHE A 199 4.08 -17.73 -0.90
N ALA A 200 2.81 -18.02 -1.19
CA ALA A 200 1.76 -18.10 -0.18
C ALA A 200 2.07 -19.18 0.87
N ASP A 201 2.48 -20.36 0.40
CA ASP A 201 2.84 -21.49 1.26
C ASP A 201 4.09 -21.20 2.10
N ALA A 202 5.11 -20.57 1.51
CA ALA A 202 6.29 -20.13 2.24
C ALA A 202 5.91 -19.14 3.37
N LEU A 203 5.11 -18.11 3.05
CA LEU A 203 4.61 -17.14 4.03
C LEU A 203 3.80 -17.79 5.17
N ARG A 204 3.02 -18.82 4.85
CA ARG A 204 2.21 -19.57 5.83
C ARG A 204 3.07 -20.41 6.78
N ARG A 205 4.09 -21.10 6.25
CA ARG A 205 4.95 -22.01 7.02
C ARG A 205 5.95 -21.27 7.92
N TRP A 206 6.32 -20.04 7.59
CA TRP A 206 7.27 -19.28 8.41
C TRP A 206 6.64 -18.77 9.73
N PRO A 207 7.37 -18.89 10.87
CA PRO A 207 6.90 -18.38 12.16
C PRO A 207 6.63 -16.88 12.12
N PRO A 208 5.60 -16.37 12.82
CA PRO A 208 5.25 -14.95 12.82
C PRO A 208 6.44 -14.00 13.05
N ALA A 209 7.34 -14.35 13.97
CA ALA A 209 8.53 -13.56 14.30
C ALA A 209 9.51 -13.38 13.12
N GLN A 210 9.56 -14.34 12.19
CA GLN A 210 10.49 -14.32 11.04
C GLN A 210 9.83 -13.81 9.76
N ARG A 211 8.50 -13.60 9.74
CA ARG A 211 7.78 -13.12 8.56
C ARG A 211 8.26 -11.74 8.10
N LYS A 212 8.74 -10.89 9.00
CA LYS A 212 9.33 -9.59 8.64
C LYS A 212 10.57 -9.76 7.76
N THR A 213 11.53 -10.58 8.20
CA THR A 213 12.76 -10.87 7.45
C THR A 213 12.47 -11.52 6.10
N LEU A 214 11.46 -12.40 6.02
CA LEU A 214 11.02 -12.92 4.74
C LEU A 214 10.49 -11.82 3.82
N ARG A 215 9.59 -10.97 4.32
CA ARG A 215 9.01 -9.88 3.54
C ARG A 215 10.11 -8.95 3.00
N GLU A 216 11.14 -8.67 3.79
CA GLU A 216 12.32 -7.92 3.34
C GLU A 216 13.07 -8.63 2.21
N LYS A 217 13.23 -9.97 2.24
CA LYS A 217 13.83 -10.72 1.12
C LYS A 217 12.98 -10.71 -0.15
N MET A 218 11.66 -10.60 0.02
CA MET A 218 10.67 -10.50 -1.04
C MET A 218 10.41 -9.05 -1.48
N ASP A 219 11.13 -8.06 -0.94
CA ASP A 219 10.98 -6.67 -1.36
C ASP A 219 11.25 -6.55 -2.85
N GLY A 220 10.40 -5.84 -3.60
CA GLY A 220 10.46 -5.80 -5.06
C GLY A 220 9.84 -7.00 -5.79
N VAL A 221 9.41 -8.08 -5.11
CA VAL A 221 8.59 -9.12 -5.75
C VAL A 221 7.17 -8.59 -5.96
N ALA A 222 6.63 -8.78 -7.16
CA ALA A 222 5.30 -8.35 -7.54
C ALA A 222 4.50 -9.45 -8.24
N LEU A 223 3.17 -9.41 -8.14
CA LEU A 223 2.28 -10.30 -8.87
C LEU A 223 1.74 -9.62 -10.14
N ILE A 224 1.98 -10.25 -11.29
CA ILE A 224 1.39 -9.88 -12.58
C ILE A 224 0.30 -10.89 -12.93
N LEU A 225 -0.94 -10.43 -12.91
CA LEU A 225 -2.10 -11.16 -13.41
C LEU A 225 -2.12 -11.23 -14.94
N LEU A 226 -2.59 -12.35 -15.47
CA LEU A 226 -2.74 -12.60 -16.90
C LEU A 226 -4.22 -12.49 -17.31
N PRO A 227 -4.57 -12.50 -18.61
CA PRO A 227 -5.98 -12.49 -19.03
C PRO A 227 -6.79 -13.62 -18.38
N ASP A 228 -6.21 -14.81 -18.24
CA ASP A 228 -6.85 -15.99 -17.64
C ASP A 228 -7.12 -15.84 -16.14
N SER A 229 -6.49 -14.87 -15.46
CA SER A 229 -6.81 -14.53 -14.06
C SER A 229 -8.26 -14.01 -13.91
N PHE A 230 -8.92 -13.63 -15.01
CA PHE A 230 -10.23 -13.01 -15.01
C PHE A 230 -11.24 -13.84 -15.81
N PRO A 231 -12.25 -14.43 -15.16
CA PRO A 231 -13.31 -15.13 -15.88
C PRO A 231 -14.23 -14.17 -16.65
N ASP A 232 -14.20 -12.87 -16.34
CA ASP A 232 -15.00 -11.84 -17.00
C ASP A 232 -14.21 -10.50 -17.06
N LYS A 233 -14.19 -9.86 -18.23
CA LYS A 233 -13.51 -8.57 -18.46
C LYS A 233 -14.05 -7.45 -17.57
N LYS A 234 -15.27 -7.53 -17.05
CA LYS A 234 -15.86 -6.52 -16.14
C LYS A 234 -15.05 -6.32 -14.85
N TYR A 235 -14.23 -7.28 -14.45
CA TYR A 235 -13.38 -7.19 -13.26
C TYR A 235 -12.10 -6.37 -13.50
N VAL A 236 -11.76 -6.12 -14.77
CA VAL A 236 -10.63 -5.28 -15.17
C VAL A 236 -11.08 -3.87 -15.53
N MET A 237 -12.31 -3.71 -16.01
CA MET A 237 -12.87 -2.43 -16.49
C MET A 237 -13.19 -1.43 -15.37
#